data_AF-A0A377XTX3-F1
#
_entry.id   AF-A0A377XTX3-F1
#
_cell.length_a   1.000
_cell.length_b   1.000
_cell.length_c   1.000
_cell.angle_alpha   90.00
_cell.angle_beta   90.00
_cell.angle_gamma   90.00
#
_symmetry.space_group_name_H-M   'P 1'
#
loop_
_entity.id
_entity.type
_entity.pdbx_description
1 polymer ?
#
loop_
_entity_poly.entity_id
_entity_poly.type
_entity_poly.pdbx_seq_one_letter_code
_entity_poly.pdbx_strand_id
1 'polypeptide(L)'
;MIVAESGFGTGLNFLTLWQAFDVFVRDNPDVTLQRLHFISFEKYPLKAEDLRLAHQRWPELAPWAQQLQAQWPSAFGGCHRLLLDGGRVTLDLWFWRYQ
;
A
#
# COMPACT_ATOMS: atom_id res chain seq x y z
N MET A 1 5.87 -6.77 -10.93
CA MET A 1 6.97 -5.93 -10.43
C MET A 1 7.03 -6.09 -8.93
N ILE A 2 8.23 -6.15 -8.35
CA ILE A 2 8.44 -6.18 -6.90
C ILE A 2 9.17 -4.89 -6.51
N VAL A 3 8.67 -4.18 -5.51
CA VAL A 3 9.29 -2.96 -4.97
C VAL A 3 9.42 -3.12 -3.46
N ALA A 4 10.57 -2.71 -2.91
CA ALA A 4 10.82 -2.73 -1.48
C ALA A 4 11.14 -1.31 -0.96
N GLU A 5 10.59 -0.96 0.19
CA GLU A 5 10.74 0.35 0.83
C GLU A 5 11.10 0.19 2.32
N SER A 6 11.91 1.12 2.83
CA SER A 6 12.12 1.32 4.26
C SER A 6 11.28 2.49 4.77
N GLY A 7 10.36 2.24 5.70
CA GLY A 7 9.45 3.22 6.28
C GLY A 7 8.21 3.44 5.41
N PHE A 8 7.08 2.85 5.82
CA PHE A 8 5.82 2.98 5.08
C PHE A 8 5.14 4.33 5.36
N GLY A 9 5.19 4.80 6.61
CA GLY A 9 4.57 6.04 7.06
C GLY A 9 3.07 6.09 6.75
N THR A 10 2.67 7.08 5.93
CA THR A 10 1.30 7.24 5.44
C THR A 10 0.99 6.38 4.21
N GLY A 11 1.95 5.61 3.70
CA GLY A 11 1.78 4.80 2.49
C GLY A 11 1.72 5.61 1.20
N LEU A 12 2.09 6.90 1.20
CA LEU A 12 1.96 7.77 0.03
C LEU A 12 2.74 7.25 -1.19
N ASN A 13 3.96 6.74 -0.97
CA ASN A 13 4.77 6.16 -2.05
C ASN A 13 4.09 4.92 -2.64
N PHE A 14 3.55 4.03 -1.79
CA PHE A 14 2.78 2.88 -2.23
C PHE A 14 1.53 3.28 -3.02
N LEU A 15 0.74 4.23 -2.52
CA LEU A 15 -0.48 4.69 -3.19
C LEU A 15 -0.18 5.34 -4.55
N THR A 16 0.87 6.16 -4.61
CA THR A 16 1.32 6.82 -5.85
C THR A 16 1.81 5.80 -6.87
N LEU A 17 2.59 4.80 -6.41
CA LEU A 17 3.06 3.73 -7.28
C LEU A 17 1.91 2.86 -7.80
N TRP A 18 0.92 2.56 -6.96
CA TRP A 18 -0.25 1.81 -7.38
C TRP A 18 -1.06 2.59 -8.41
N GLN A 19 -1.33 3.89 -8.20
CA GLN A 19 -1.97 4.74 -9.20
C GLN A 19 -1.21 4.72 -10.53
N ALA A 20 0.12 4.90 -10.49
CA ALA A 20 0.95 4.87 -11.70
C ALA A 20 0.92 3.50 -12.40
N PHE A 21 0.91 2.42 -11.63
CA PHE A 21 0.79 1.05 -12.15
C PHE A 21 -0.57 0.82 -12.84
N ASP A 22 -1.67 1.26 -12.23
CA ASP A 22 -3.00 1.14 -12.83
C ASP A 22 -3.12 1.95 -14.13
N VAL A 23 -2.58 3.17 -14.15
CA VAL A 23 -2.48 4.01 -15.36
C VAL A 23 -1.68 3.30 -16.44
N PHE A 24 -0.51 2.75 -16.08
CA PHE A 24 0.36 2.06 -17.02
C PHE A 24 -0.32 0.84 -17.63
N VAL A 25 -0.96 -0.03 -16.84
CA VAL A 25 -1.66 -1.22 -17.35
C VAL A 25 -2.83 -0.84 -18.25
N ARG A 26 -3.62 0.17 -17.85
CA ARG A 26 -4.74 0.66 -18.67
C ARG A 26 -4.28 1.18 -20.03
N ASP A 27 -3.19 1.95 -20.05
CA ASP A 27 -2.69 2.59 -21.27
C ASP A 27 -1.83 1.63 -22.13
N ASN A 28 -1.49 0.44 -21.60
CA ASN A 28 -0.69 -0.59 -22.28
C ASN A 28 -1.35 -1.98 -22.13
N PRO A 29 -2.47 -2.26 -22.83
CA PRO A 29 -3.26 -3.48 -22.63
C PRO A 29 -2.50 -4.78 -22.92
N ASP A 30 -1.49 -4.73 -23.80
CA ASP A 30 -0.69 -5.90 -24.20
C ASP A 30 0.54 -6.13 -23.31
N VAL A 31 0.70 -5.37 -22.22
CA VAL A 31 1.86 -5.51 -21.34
C VAL A 31 1.81 -6.83 -20.56
N THR A 32 2.97 -7.46 -20.42
CA THR A 32 3.10 -8.70 -19.63
C THR A 32 3.13 -8.45 -18.12
N LEU A 33 3.37 -7.20 -17.71
CA LEU A 33 3.43 -6.78 -16.32
C LEU A 33 2.02 -6.60 -15.75
N GLN A 34 1.48 -7.68 -15.19
CA GLN A 34 0.09 -7.70 -14.72
C GLN A 34 -0.07 -7.60 -13.20
N ARG A 35 1.01 -7.58 -12.42
CA ARG A 35 0.94 -7.55 -10.94
C ARG A 35 1.99 -6.65 -10.31
N LEU A 36 1.62 -6.03 -9.20
CA LEU A 36 2.49 -5.25 -8.32
C LEU A 36 2.59 -5.93 -6.95
N HIS A 37 3.81 -6.14 -6.48
CA HIS A 37 4.08 -6.58 -5.11
C HIS A 37 4.95 -5.53 -4.43
N PHE A 38 4.44 -4.95 -3.35
CA PHE A 38 5.12 -3.96 -2.54
C PHE A 38 5.47 -4.57 -1.18
N ILE A 39 6.70 -4.35 -0.73
CA ILE A 39 7.19 -4.81 0.56
C ILE A 39 7.67 -3.58 1.32
N SER A 40 7.15 -3.31 2.50
CA SER A 40 7.60 -2.18 3.30
C SER A 40 7.79 -2.56 4.76
N PHE A 41 8.78 -1.95 5.39
CA PHE A 41 9.10 -2.14 6.80
C PHE A 41 8.72 -0.88 7.57
N GLU A 42 7.95 -1.02 8.63
CA GLU A 42 7.48 0.09 9.45
C GLU A 42 7.77 -0.16 10.93
N LYS A 43 8.39 0.81 11.59
CA LYS A 43 8.72 0.75 13.01
C LYS A 43 7.61 1.34 13.88
N TYR A 44 6.90 2.34 13.37
CA TYR A 44 5.86 3.07 14.10
C TYR A 44 4.58 3.13 13.26
N PRO A 45 3.85 2.01 13.12
CA PRO A 45 2.64 1.98 12.30
C PRO A 45 1.59 2.95 12.83
N LEU A 46 1.04 3.77 11.92
CA LEU A 46 -0.05 4.69 12.23
C LEU A 46 -1.29 3.93 12.70
N LYS A 47 -2.08 4.58 13.57
CA LYS A 47 -3.45 4.12 13.82
C LYS A 47 -4.28 4.30 12.56
N ALA A 48 -5.32 3.48 12.40
CA ALA A 48 -6.20 3.56 11.24
C ALA A 48 -6.84 4.95 11.08
N GLU A 49 -7.18 5.63 12.17
CA GLU A 49 -7.73 6.99 12.14
C GLU A 49 -6.71 8.02 11.63
N ASP A 50 -5.49 7.98 12.15
CA ASP A 50 -4.40 8.86 11.72
C ASP A 50 -4.08 8.66 10.22
N LEU A 51 -4.13 7.41 9.76
CA LEU A 51 -3.96 7.08 8.33
C LEU A 51 -5.09 7.70 7.49
N ARG A 52 -6.35 7.59 7.94
CA ARG A 52 -7.49 8.22 7.25
C ARG A 52 -7.36 9.72 7.18
N LEU A 53 -6.97 10.37 8.28
CA LEU A 53 -6.74 11.82 8.33
C LEU A 53 -5.60 12.23 7.39
N ALA A 54 -4.49 11.48 7.38
CA ALA A 54 -3.37 11.75 6.49
C ALA A 54 -3.80 11.73 5.02
N HIS A 55 -4.58 10.72 4.61
CA HIS A 55 -5.03 10.56 3.22
C HIS A 55 -5.97 11.67 2.73
N GLN A 56 -6.61 12.44 3.62
CA GLN A 56 -7.48 13.57 3.21
C GLN A 56 -6.71 14.67 2.47
N ARG A 57 -5.38 14.73 2.61
CA ARG A 57 -4.54 15.70 1.91
C ARG A 57 -4.35 15.39 0.41
N TRP A 58 -4.67 14.17 -0.02
CA TRP A 58 -4.50 13.69 -1.40
C TRP A 58 -5.80 13.07 -1.92
N PRO A 59 -6.86 13.88 -2.14
CA PRO A 59 -8.15 13.39 -2.62
C PRO A 59 -8.06 12.65 -3.96
N GLU A 60 -7.07 12.98 -4.79
CA GLU A 60 -6.77 12.30 -6.05
C GLU A 60 -6.36 10.83 -5.86
N LEU A 61 -5.86 10.45 -4.67
CA LEU A 61 -5.49 9.07 -4.35
C LEU A 61 -6.61 8.28 -3.65
N ALA A 62 -7.78 8.90 -3.42
CA ALA A 62 -8.85 8.30 -2.62
C ALA A 62 -9.27 6.87 -3.03
N PRO A 63 -9.38 6.51 -4.33
CA PRO A 63 -9.77 5.15 -4.73
C PRO A 63 -8.81 4.05 -4.22
N TRP A 64 -7.51 4.34 -4.19
CA TRP A 64 -6.48 3.43 -3.68
C TRP A 64 -6.39 3.49 -2.15
N ALA A 65 -6.43 4.71 -1.60
CA ALA A 65 -6.38 4.94 -0.16
C ALA A 65 -7.53 4.24 0.58
N GLN A 66 -8.74 4.25 0.04
CA GLN A 66 -9.90 3.59 0.65
C GLN A 66 -9.72 2.07 0.74
N GLN A 67 -9.14 1.45 -0.30
CA GLN A 67 -8.85 0.01 -0.29
C GLN A 67 -7.77 -0.34 0.74
N LEU A 68 -6.71 0.46 0.82
CA LEU A 68 -5.68 0.30 1.85
C LEU A 68 -6.27 0.43 3.26
N GLN A 69 -7.08 1.47 3.49
CA GLN A 69 -7.73 1.73 4.79
C GLN A 69 -8.67 0.60 5.20
N ALA A 70 -9.39 -0.01 4.26
CA ALA A 70 -10.33 -1.09 4.54
C ALA A 70 -9.65 -2.37 5.08
N GLN A 71 -8.37 -2.56 4.78
CA GLN A 71 -7.59 -3.72 5.21
C GLN A 71 -6.43 -3.34 6.14
N TRP A 72 -6.40 -2.10 6.66
CA TRP A 72 -5.28 -1.63 7.46
C TRP A 72 -5.08 -2.51 8.71
N PRO A 73 -3.90 -3.12 8.92
CA PRO A 73 -3.70 -4.10 9.96
C PRO A 73 -3.62 -3.46 11.34
N SER A 74 -3.94 -4.25 12.37
CA SER A 74 -3.64 -3.87 13.76
C SER A 74 -2.13 -3.82 13.99
N ALA A 75 -1.68 -2.91 14.85
CA ALA A 75 -0.26 -2.63 15.10
C ALA A 75 0.46 -3.71 15.96
N PHE A 76 0.33 -4.99 15.64
CA PHE A 76 1.15 -6.05 16.24
C PHE A 76 2.34 -6.41 15.35
N GLY A 77 3.41 -6.94 15.95
CA GLY A 77 4.64 -7.24 15.23
C GLY A 77 4.47 -8.42 14.25
N GLY A 78 5.20 -8.38 13.13
CA GLY A 78 5.19 -9.43 12.12
C GLY A 78 4.89 -8.92 10.72
N CYS A 79 4.64 -9.86 9.81
CA CYS A 79 4.25 -9.57 8.42
C CYS A 79 2.73 -9.56 8.29
N HIS A 80 2.20 -8.50 7.72
CA HIS A 80 0.79 -8.32 7.39
C HIS A 80 0.65 -8.24 5.88
N ARG A 81 0.06 -9.26 5.26
CA ARG A 81 -0.20 -9.28 3.82
C ARG A 81 -1.60 -8.77 3.51
N LEU A 82 -1.68 -7.74 2.67
CA LEU A 82 -2.92 -7.19 2.13
C LEU A 82 -3.02 -7.59 0.66
N LEU A 83 -4.16 -8.17 0.28
CA LEU A 83 -4.50 -8.49 -1.10
C LEU A 83 -5.49 -7.43 -1.60
N LEU A 84 -5.02 -6.60 -2.50
CA LEU A 84 -5.72 -5.41 -2.98
C LEU A 84 -6.06 -5.58 -4.46
N ASP A 85 -7.16 -4.97 -4.89
CA ASP A 85 -7.62 -5.04 -6.29
C ASP A 85 -7.66 -6.47 -6.85
N GLY A 86 -8.43 -7.32 -6.18
CA GLY A 86 -8.57 -8.74 -6.55
C GLY A 86 -7.27 -9.56 -6.50
N GLY A 87 -6.24 -9.06 -5.80
CA GLY A 87 -4.92 -9.70 -5.72
C GLY A 87 -3.94 -9.26 -6.81
N ARG A 88 -4.32 -8.29 -7.66
CA ARG A 88 -3.39 -7.67 -8.62
C ARG A 88 -2.28 -6.90 -7.92
N VAL A 89 -2.60 -6.33 -6.76
CA VAL A 89 -1.66 -5.65 -5.88
C VAL A 89 -1.53 -6.41 -4.57
N THR A 90 -0.30 -6.81 -4.24
CA THR A 90 0.05 -7.40 -2.96
C THR A 90 0.89 -6.41 -2.17
N LEU A 91 0.53 -6.16 -0.92
CA LEU A 91 1.31 -5.34 0.00
C LEU A 91 1.71 -6.20 1.22
N ASP A 92 3.00 -6.38 1.43
CA ASP A 92 3.55 -6.96 2.65
C ASP A 92 4.07 -5.84 3.56
N LEU A 93 3.37 -5.59 4.67
CA LEU A 93 3.76 -4.65 5.71
C LEU A 93 4.42 -5.38 6.87
N TRP A 94 5.69 -5.11 7.09
CA TRP A 94 6.48 -5.66 8.19
C TRP A 94 6.53 -4.67 9.34
N PHE A 95 5.80 -4.95 10.42
CA PHE A 95 5.82 -4.14 11.62
C PHE A 95 6.91 -4.61 12.58
N TRP A 96 7.92 -3.77 12.77
CA TRP A 96 8.95 -4.01 13.78
C TRP A 96 8.46 -3.54 15.15
N ARG A 97 8.21 -4.50 16.04
CA ARG A 97 8.11 -4.24 17.46
C ARG A 97 9.24 -4.97 18.16
N TYR A 98 10.02 -4.23 18.95
CA TYR A 98 10.84 -4.86 19.99
C TYR A 98 9.86 -5.44 21.01
N GLN A 99 9.93 -6.75 21.23
CA GLN A 99 9.31 -7.37 22.40
C GLN A 99 10.09 -6.98 23.64
#